data_AF-A0A5C4UQK4-F1
#
_entry.id   AF-A0A5C4UQK4-F1
#
_cell.length_a   1.000
_cell.length_b   1.000
_cell.length_c   1.000
_cell.angle_alpha   90.00
_cell.angle_beta   90.00
_cell.angle_gamma   90.00
#
_symmetry.space_group_name_H-M   'P 1'
#
loop_
_entity.id
_entity.type
_entity.pdbx_description
1 polymer ?
#
loop_
_entity_poly.entity_id
_entity_poly.type
_entity_poly.pdbx_seq_one_letter_code
_entity_poly.pdbx_strand_id
1 'polypeptide(L)'
;MARLDELVAAYPWLARLPADALRRLDTEELADPHPVALALGPTVVAYRRGAVARPGRVSLCSLLGAAPLGPRRLAELAEAERRTPGIVLVEYVEYEERAG
;
A
#
# COMPACT_ATOMS: atom_id res chain seq x y z
N MET A 1 -14.09 -3.94 10.27
CA MET A 1 -14.33 -4.36 8.87
C MET A 1 -14.38 -3.14 7.95
N ALA A 2 -15.13 -2.08 8.29
CA ALA A 2 -15.21 -0.83 7.50
C ALA A 2 -13.88 -0.33 6.89
N ARG A 3 -12.78 -0.27 7.66
CA ARG A 3 -11.49 0.21 7.15
C ARG A 3 -10.83 -0.68 6.08
N LEU A 4 -11.10 -1.98 6.10
CA LEU A 4 -10.62 -2.89 5.05
C LEU A 4 -11.46 -2.72 3.77
N ASP A 5 -12.77 -2.55 3.90
CA ASP A 5 -13.67 -2.34 2.77
C ASP A 5 -13.37 -1.00 2.07
N GLU A 6 -13.09 0.05 2.84
CA GLU A 6 -12.62 1.35 2.32
C GLU A 6 -11.28 1.24 1.60
N LEU A 7 -10.34 0.46 2.16
CA LEU A 7 -9.04 0.23 1.54
C LEU A 7 -9.18 -0.54 0.22
N VAL A 8 -10.01 -1.58 0.18
CA VAL A 8 -10.28 -2.34 -1.06
C VAL A 8 -11.02 -1.48 -2.08
N ALA A 9 -11.91 -0.58 -1.66
CA ALA A 9 -12.57 0.37 -2.57
C ALA A 9 -11.56 1.36 -3.19
N ALA A 10 -10.58 1.82 -2.41
CA ALA A 10 -9.51 2.70 -2.88
C ALA A 10 -8.49 1.97 -3.77
N TYR A 11 -8.21 0.70 -3.46
CA TYR A 11 -7.24 -0.14 -4.16
C TYR A 11 -7.89 -1.48 -4.57
N PRO A 12 -8.69 -1.50 -5.65
CA PRO A 12 -9.47 -2.69 -6.04
C PRO A 12 -8.63 -3.94 -6.27
N TRP A 13 -7.36 -3.78 -6.66
CA TRP A 13 -6.42 -4.88 -6.85
C TRP A 13 -6.10 -5.64 -5.54
N LEU A 14 -6.31 -5.03 -4.36
CA LEU A 14 -6.20 -5.73 -3.07
C LEU A 14 -7.28 -6.81 -2.90
N ALA A 15 -8.44 -6.68 -3.55
CA ALA A 15 -9.50 -7.69 -3.49
C ALA A 15 -9.05 -9.06 -4.04
N ARG A 16 -7.97 -9.09 -4.82
CA ARG A 16 -7.39 -10.32 -5.39
C ARG A 16 -6.56 -11.11 -4.37
N LEU A 17 -6.21 -10.51 -3.23
CA LEU A 17 -5.50 -11.21 -2.17
C LEU A 17 -6.41 -12.24 -1.49
N PRO A 18 -5.86 -13.37 -1.00
CA PRO A 18 -6.62 -14.34 -0.22
C PRO A 18 -7.31 -13.69 0.98
N ALA A 19 -8.55 -14.09 1.27
CA ALA A 19 -9.34 -13.50 2.35
C ALA A 19 -8.64 -13.58 3.72
N ASP A 20 -7.88 -14.65 3.99
CA ASP A 20 -7.06 -14.78 5.20
C ASP A 20 -5.92 -13.76 5.29
N ALA A 21 -5.30 -13.42 4.16
CA ALA A 21 -4.27 -12.39 4.10
C ALA A 21 -4.87 -11.01 4.39
N LEU A 22 -6.01 -10.69 3.75
CA LEU A 22 -6.75 -9.45 4.00
C LEU A 22 -7.23 -9.32 5.46
N ARG A 23 -7.69 -10.41 6.08
CA ARG A 23 -8.10 -10.43 7.49
C ARG A 23 -6.95 -10.09 8.45
N ARG A 24 -5.71 -10.46 8.09
CA ARG A 24 -4.51 -10.24 8.91
C ARG A 24 -3.82 -8.91 8.62
N LEU A 25 -4.15 -8.25 7.52
CA LEU A 25 -3.55 -6.99 7.11
C LEU A 25 -3.62 -5.95 8.23
N ASP A 26 -2.50 -5.29 8.50
CA ASP A 26 -2.48 -4.09 9.33
C ASP A 26 -2.96 -2.91 8.49
N THR A 27 -4.18 -2.45 8.75
CA THR A 27 -4.74 -1.28 8.04
C THR A 27 -4.42 0.03 8.77
N GLU A 28 -3.86 -0.04 9.98
CA GLU A 28 -3.49 1.15 10.77
C GLU A 28 -2.11 1.71 10.40
N GLU A 29 -1.22 0.89 9.83
CA GLU A 29 0.05 1.37 9.27
C GLU A 29 -0.16 2.23 8.02
N LEU A 30 -1.32 2.10 7.37
CA LEU A 30 -1.66 2.80 6.14
C LEU A 30 -2.23 4.19 6.45
N ALA A 31 -1.81 5.17 5.66
CA ALA A 31 -2.35 6.53 5.66
C ALA A 31 -3.54 6.66 4.70
N ASP A 32 -4.19 5.54 4.38
CA ASP A 32 -5.08 5.43 3.23
C ASP A 32 -6.58 5.62 3.53
N PRO A 33 -7.35 6.06 2.51
CA PRO A 33 -6.88 6.50 1.19
C PRO A 33 -6.16 7.86 1.24
N HIS A 34 -4.92 7.93 0.73
CA HIS A 34 -4.14 9.16 0.74
C HIS A 34 -4.16 9.88 -0.63
N PRO A 35 -4.57 11.16 -0.73
CA PRO A 35 -4.72 11.87 -2.01
C PRO A 35 -3.45 11.88 -2.87
N VAL A 36 -2.28 12.01 -2.25
CA VAL A 36 -0.98 11.97 -2.95
C VAL A 36 -0.71 10.60 -3.59
N ALA A 37 -1.05 9.50 -2.90
CA ALA A 37 -0.87 8.17 -3.43
C ALA A 37 -1.80 7.94 -4.63
N LEU A 38 -3.08 8.28 -4.47
CA LEU A 38 -4.08 8.18 -5.55
C LEU A 38 -3.70 9.01 -6.79
N ALA A 39 -3.11 10.19 -6.60
CA ALA A 39 -2.63 11.03 -7.71
C ALA A 39 -1.41 10.45 -8.43
N LEU A 40 -0.61 9.62 -7.77
CA LEU A 40 0.59 9.01 -8.34
C LEU A 40 0.29 7.69 -9.06
N GLY A 41 -0.79 7.00 -8.68
CA GLY A 41 -1.31 5.85 -9.40
C GLY A 41 -2.10 4.89 -8.53
N PRO A 42 -2.90 4.00 -9.13
CA PRO A 42 -3.78 3.09 -8.40
C PRO A 42 -3.03 1.99 -7.62
N THR A 43 -1.74 1.78 -7.88
CA THR A 43 -0.89 0.80 -7.18
C THR A 43 0.03 1.44 -6.13
N VAL A 44 -0.01 2.77 -6.00
CA VAL A 44 0.78 3.50 -5.01
C VAL A 44 -0.02 3.56 -3.71
N VAL A 45 0.61 3.18 -2.61
CA VAL A 45 0.03 3.09 -1.27
C VAL A 45 0.83 3.99 -0.34
N ALA A 46 0.14 4.73 0.53
CA ALA A 46 0.80 5.57 1.52
C ALA A 46 0.83 4.90 2.89
N TYR A 47 2.02 4.82 3.47
CA TYR A 47 2.26 4.39 4.85
C TYR A 47 2.42 5.59 5.75
N ARG A 48 1.95 5.49 7.00
CA ARG A 48 2.29 6.44 8.05
C ARG A 48 3.75 6.23 8.46
N ARG A 49 4.56 7.28 8.39
CA ARG A 49 5.94 7.23 8.85
C ARG A 49 5.97 6.97 10.36
N GLY A 50 6.73 5.97 10.78
CA GLY A 50 6.83 5.57 12.19
C GLY A 50 5.64 4.74 12.70
N ALA A 51 4.83 4.17 11.80
CA ALA A 51 3.83 3.17 12.19
C ALA A 51 4.48 2.04 13.01
N VAL A 52 3.83 1.67 14.11
CA VAL A 52 4.31 0.62 15.01
C VAL A 52 3.69 -0.71 14.59
N ALA A 53 4.53 -1.74 14.42
CA ALA A 53 4.07 -3.07 14.09
C ALA A 53 3.10 -3.60 15.17
N ARG A 54 1.93 -4.10 14.73
CA ARG A 54 0.93 -4.66 15.64
C ARG A 54 1.08 -6.19 15.71
N PRO A 55 1.28 -6.77 16.90
CA PRO A 55 1.34 -8.22 17.06
C PRO A 55 0.11 -8.92 16.45
N GLY A 56 0.35 -9.99 15.69
CA GLY A 56 -0.71 -10.75 15.02
C GLY A 56 -1.26 -10.12 13.74
N ARG A 57 -0.78 -8.94 13.34
CA ARG A 57 -1.05 -8.32 12.03
C ARG A 57 0.13 -8.49 11.09
N VAL A 58 -0.12 -8.33 9.79
CA VAL A 58 0.89 -8.39 8.75
C VAL A 58 0.89 -7.09 7.96
N SER A 59 2.08 -6.55 7.70
CA SER A 59 2.23 -5.39 6.84
C SER A 59 1.95 -5.75 5.39
N LEU A 60 1.41 -4.81 4.62
CA LEU A 60 1.09 -5.07 3.21
C LEU A 60 2.35 -5.44 2.39
N CYS A 61 3.51 -4.84 2.73
CA CYS A 61 4.80 -5.15 2.10
C CYS A 61 5.31 -6.57 2.36
N SER A 62 4.73 -7.28 3.34
CA SER A 62 5.02 -8.71 3.57
C SER A 62 4.13 -9.62 2.73
N LEU A 63 3.01 -9.12 2.20
CA LEU A 63 2.08 -9.86 1.36
C LEU A 63 2.36 -9.68 -0.13
N LEU A 64 2.94 -8.54 -0.50
CA LEU A 64 3.13 -8.12 -1.88
C LEU A 64 4.55 -7.61 -2.10
N GLY A 65 5.10 -7.94 -3.27
CA GLY A 65 6.35 -7.35 -3.73
C GLY A 65 6.16 -5.89 -4.13
N ALA A 66 7.07 -5.02 -3.70
CA ALA A 66 7.18 -3.68 -4.27
C ALA A 66 7.48 -3.78 -5.77
N ALA A 67 6.91 -2.87 -6.55
CA ALA A 67 7.18 -2.77 -7.98
C ALA A 67 8.66 -2.40 -8.23
N PRO A 68 9.32 -3.00 -9.24
CA PRO A 68 10.64 -2.54 -9.66
C PRO A 68 10.50 -1.14 -10.27
N LEU A 69 11.12 -0.13 -9.64
CA LEU A 69 11.02 1.26 -10.08
C LEU A 69 12.27 1.70 -10.85
N GLY A 70 12.04 2.34 -12.00
CA GLY A 70 13.10 3.07 -12.70
C GLY A 70 13.48 4.37 -11.96
N PRO A 71 14.66 4.96 -12.25
CA PRO A 71 15.16 6.14 -11.54
C PRO A 71 14.20 7.33 -11.54
N ARG A 72 13.52 7.58 -12.66
CA ARG A 72 12.53 8.65 -12.78
C ARG A 72 11.36 8.46 -11.81
N ARG A 73 10.80 7.25 -11.76
CA ARG A 73 9.64 6.94 -10.92
C ARG A 73 9.99 7.01 -9.44
N LEU A 74 11.16 6.49 -9.08
CA LEU A 74 11.68 6.63 -7.71
C LEU A 74 11.85 8.10 -7.30
N ALA A 75 12.36 8.96 -8.20
CA ALA A 75 12.49 10.39 -7.93
C ALA A 75 11.14 11.10 -7.75
N GLU A 76 10.12 10.71 -8.53
CA GLU A 76 8.75 11.23 -8.41
C GLU A 76 8.15 10.88 -7.03
N LEU A 77 8.26 9.62 -6.59
CA LEU A 77 7.80 9.21 -5.26
C LEU A 77 8.54 9.95 -4.14
N ALA A 78 9.88 10.03 -4.23
CA ALA A 78 10.69 10.71 -3.23
C ALA A 78 10.37 12.21 -3.12
N GLU A 79 10.08 12.88 -4.25
CA GLU A 79 9.63 14.28 -4.25
C GLU A 79 8.25 14.45 -3.63
N ALA A 80 7.33 13.51 -3.86
CA ALA A 80 6.03 13.52 -3.21
C ALA A 80 6.15 13.34 -1.68
N GLU A 81 6.98 12.39 -1.21
CA GLU A 81 7.26 12.22 0.21
C GLU A 81 7.88 13.46 0.87
N ARG A 82 8.82 14.13 0.18
CA ARG A 82 9.41 15.38 0.69
C ARG A 82 8.37 16.48 0.90
N ARG A 83 7.41 16.59 -0.02
CA ARG A 83 6.32 17.58 0.03
C ARG A 83 5.20 17.20 0.98
N THR A 84 5.15 15.95 1.43
CA THR A 84 4.11 15.45 2.35
C THR A 84 4.76 14.74 3.54
N PRO A 85 5.16 15.50 4.57
CA PRO A 85 5.75 14.93 5.78
C PRO A 85 4.78 13.95 6.46
N GLY A 86 5.35 12.90 7.07
CA GLY A 86 4.58 11.91 7.83
C GLY A 86 4.09 10.71 7.01
N ILE A 87 4.36 10.66 5.70
CA ILE A 87 4.11 9.47 4.89
C ILE A 87 5.37 8.89 4.23
N VAL A 88 5.24 7.64 3.79
CA VAL A 88 6.16 6.93 2.90
C VAL A 88 5.31 6.29 1.80
N LEU A 89 5.73 6.39 0.55
CA LEU A 89 5.00 5.91 -0.61
C LEU A 89 5.66 4.65 -1.15
N VAL A 90 4.86 3.61 -1.36
CA VAL A 90 5.32 2.36 -1.97
C VAL A 90 4.40 2.04 -3.13
N GLU A 91 4.99 1.74 -4.28
CA GLU A 91 4.25 1.22 -5.43
C GLU A 91 4.36 -0.30 -5.45
N TYR A 92 3.23 -0.98 -5.56
CA TYR A 92 3.16 -2.44 -5.59
C TYR A 92 2.99 -2.96 -7.01
N VAL A 93 3.49 -4.17 -7.25
CA VAL A 93 3.03 -4.93 -8.43
C VAL A 93 1.55 -5.25 -8.24
N GLU A 94 0.75 -5.13 -9.29
CA GLU A 94 -0.60 -5.68 -9.22
C GLU A 94 -0.50 -7.17 -8.93
N TYR A 95 -1.27 -7.63 -7.94
CA TYR A 95 -1.36 -9.06 -7.68
C TYR A 95 -2.04 -9.72 -8.87
N GLU A 96 -1.25 -10.38 -9.71
CA GLU A 96 -1.73 -11.37 -10.67
C GLU A 96 -1.66 -12.72 -9.96
N GLU A 97 -2.82 -13.36 -9.81
CA GLU A 97 -2.92 -14.72 -9.30
C GLU A 97 -2.03 -15.61 -10.18
N ARG A 98 -0.87 -16.02 -9.67
CA ARG A 98 -0.06 -17.03 -10.37
C ARG A 98 -0.89 -18.29 -10.39
N ALA A 99 -1.47 -18.62 -11.54
CA ALA A 99 -1.98 -19.95 -11.81
C ALA A 99 -0.83 -20.95 -11.56
N GLY A 100 -0.89 -21.66 -10.45
CA GLY A 100 0.14 -22.61 -10.02
C GLY A 100 -0.32 -23.41 -8.82
#